data_AF-A0A969KGT7-F1
#
_entry.id   AF-A0A969KGT7-F1
#
_cell.length_a   1.000
_cell.length_b   1.000
_cell.length_c   1.000
_cell.angle_alpha   90.00
_cell.angle_beta   90.00
_cell.angle_gamma   90.00
#
_symmetry.space_group_name_H-M   'P 1'
#
loop_
_entity.id
_entity.type
_entity.pdbx_description
1 polymer ?
#
loop_
_entity_poly.entity_id
_entity_poly.type
_entity_poly.pdbx_seq_one_letter_code
_entity_poly.pdbx_strand_id
1 'polypeptide(L)'
;MSIDFGSIKNYNAERGFGFIGCSFSNPNKKNFFHIKKVKQKFPELAYKLEKKEPYTQINFWYETEITPKGKQVVNFWQRSANIPKNHEDELNALVEKVKEMWRSIESPQPSWLNIVTIELLGNDLRNGLNSERNFLLNQLKEEEERQKKEALQLVEDKIQRLHQAHDLTEEESRELDQLLSEMRPLNFTHSHQLSKHIVRYKLGYKYPNISGILRMEGEGREWDFDGGFPPKIYRVICIELGLSNKNTLSRPIGFTPFRNII
;
A
#
# COMPACT_ATOMS: atom_id res chain seq x y z
N MET A 1 -2.13 -4.15 37.35
CA MET A 1 -0.81 -4.43 36.76
C MET A 1 -1.05 -5.06 35.39
N SER A 2 -0.10 -5.07 34.47
CA SER A 2 -0.32 -5.65 33.13
C SER A 2 0.87 -6.48 32.68
N ILE A 3 0.59 -7.68 32.15
CA ILE A 3 1.59 -8.55 31.54
C ILE A 3 1.83 -8.17 30.07
N ASP A 4 3.09 -8.26 29.64
CA ASP A 4 3.48 -8.19 28.23
C ASP A 4 4.68 -9.12 27.98
N PHE A 5 5.04 -9.29 26.72
CA PHE A 5 6.22 -10.00 26.26
C PHE A 5 7.18 -9.02 25.60
N GLY A 6 8.47 -9.29 25.65
CA GLY A 6 9.42 -8.49 24.90
C GLY A 6 10.86 -8.93 25.03
N SER A 7 11.71 -8.32 24.20
CA SER A 7 13.14 -8.51 24.24
C SER A 7 13.87 -7.35 24.90
N ILE A 8 14.94 -7.65 25.64
CA ILE A 8 15.85 -6.63 26.16
C ILE A 8 16.44 -5.88 24.95
N LYS A 9 16.22 -4.56 24.90
CA LYS A 9 16.67 -3.70 23.80
C LYS A 9 18.03 -3.08 24.08
N ASN A 10 18.28 -2.71 25.33
CA ASN A 10 19.55 -2.16 25.79
C ASN A 10 19.68 -2.33 27.30
N TYR A 11 20.93 -2.34 27.76
CA TYR A 11 21.29 -2.42 29.16
C TYR A 11 22.52 -1.54 29.43
N ASN A 12 22.46 -0.71 30.46
CA ASN A 12 23.57 0.09 30.94
C ASN A 12 24.16 -0.58 32.19
N ALA A 13 25.29 -1.25 32.03
CA ALA A 13 25.97 -1.98 33.10
C ALA A 13 26.49 -1.06 34.22
N GLU A 14 26.90 0.18 33.91
CA GLU A 14 27.41 1.13 34.90
C GLU A 14 26.29 1.64 35.82
N ARG A 15 25.10 1.82 35.27
CA ARG A 15 23.93 2.34 36.01
C ARG A 15 22.98 1.26 36.51
N GLY A 16 23.18 0.00 36.09
CA GLY A 16 22.38 -1.14 36.56
C GLY A 16 20.93 -1.12 36.09
N PHE A 17 20.63 -0.55 34.93
CA PHE A 17 19.27 -0.54 34.37
C PHE A 17 19.25 -0.75 32.86
N GLY A 18 18.10 -1.13 32.33
CA GLY A 18 17.90 -1.29 30.90
C GLY A 18 16.45 -1.06 30.49
N PHE A 19 16.17 -1.34 29.22
CA PHE A 19 14.83 -1.29 28.67
C PHE A 19 14.46 -2.56 27.92
N ILE A 20 13.21 -3.00 28.11
CA ILE A 20 12.59 -4.13 27.42
C ILE A 20 11.52 -3.61 26.45
N GLY A 21 11.42 -4.19 25.24
CA GLY A 21 10.36 -3.81 24.29
C GLY A 21 8.96 -4.26 24.73
N CYS A 22 7.92 -3.67 24.16
CA CYS A 22 6.53 -4.12 24.38
C CYS A 22 6.02 -4.81 23.10
N SER A 23 5.82 -6.11 23.12
CA SER A 23 5.35 -6.85 21.93
C SER A 23 3.87 -6.62 21.68
N PHE A 24 3.03 -6.69 22.71
CA PHE A 24 1.59 -6.64 22.56
C PHE A 24 1.00 -5.23 22.73
N SER A 25 1.48 -4.46 23.71
CA SER A 25 0.85 -3.18 24.04
C SER A 25 1.18 -2.08 23.04
N ASN A 26 2.47 -1.94 22.68
CA ASN A 26 2.95 -0.96 21.72
C ASN A 26 4.39 -1.32 21.26
N PRO A 27 4.57 -1.87 20.05
CA PRO A 27 5.87 -2.30 19.51
C PRO A 27 6.97 -1.24 19.53
N ASN A 28 6.60 0.04 19.50
CA ASN A 28 7.54 1.16 19.48
C ASN A 28 7.95 1.65 20.87
N LYS A 29 7.25 1.19 21.93
CA LYS A 29 7.56 1.56 23.31
C LYS A 29 8.52 0.57 23.95
N LYS A 30 9.24 1.07 24.96
CA LYS A 30 10.10 0.26 25.83
C LYS A 30 9.79 0.59 27.28
N ASN A 31 9.86 -0.42 28.15
CA ASN A 31 9.64 -0.27 29.58
C ASN A 31 10.98 -0.36 30.32
N PHE A 32 11.13 0.51 31.32
CA PHE A 32 12.31 0.55 32.18
C PHE A 32 12.37 -0.66 33.11
N PHE A 33 13.56 -1.23 33.30
CA PHE A 33 13.80 -2.23 34.35
C PHE A 33 15.13 -1.99 35.05
N HIS A 34 15.18 -2.32 36.35
CA HIS A 34 16.41 -2.29 37.14
C HIS A 34 17.01 -3.70 37.25
N ILE A 35 18.34 -3.84 37.14
CA ILE A 35 19.04 -5.13 37.12
C ILE A 35 18.77 -5.99 38.35
N LYS A 36 18.54 -5.36 39.52
CA LYS A 36 18.11 -6.02 40.77
C LYS A 36 16.97 -7.02 40.54
N LYS A 37 15.99 -6.71 39.68
CA LYS A 37 14.86 -7.59 39.39
C LYS A 37 15.28 -8.84 38.60
N VAL A 38 16.24 -8.68 37.69
CA VAL A 38 16.82 -9.79 36.93
C VAL A 38 17.75 -10.62 37.82
N LYS A 39 18.63 -9.99 38.62
CA LYS A 39 19.55 -10.68 39.56
C LYS A 39 18.84 -11.61 40.51
N GLN A 40 17.69 -11.18 41.04
CA GLN A 40 16.91 -11.96 41.99
C GLN A 40 16.38 -13.28 41.40
N LYS A 41 16.03 -13.31 40.11
CA LYS A 41 15.42 -14.49 39.46
C LYS A 41 16.35 -15.23 38.50
N PHE A 42 17.33 -14.53 37.91
CA PHE A 42 18.20 -14.99 36.84
C PHE A 42 19.64 -14.47 37.04
N PRO A 43 20.35 -14.92 38.09
CA PRO A 43 21.65 -14.38 38.48
C PRO A 43 22.72 -14.54 37.40
N GLU A 44 22.76 -15.68 36.71
CA GLU A 44 23.72 -15.92 35.60
C GLU A 44 23.50 -14.95 34.44
N LEU A 45 22.24 -14.70 34.08
CA LEU A 45 21.91 -13.76 33.03
C LEU A 45 22.29 -12.33 33.42
N ALA A 46 22.02 -11.94 34.67
CA ALA A 46 22.42 -10.65 35.17
C ALA A 46 23.94 -10.48 35.13
N TYR A 47 24.70 -11.52 35.47
CA TYR A 47 26.15 -11.53 35.34
C TYR A 47 26.60 -11.29 33.89
N LYS A 48 26.02 -12.00 32.92
CA LYS A 48 26.31 -11.81 31.48
C LYS A 48 26.03 -10.37 31.02
N LEU A 49 24.89 -9.81 31.43
CA LEU A 49 24.51 -8.43 31.13
C LEU A 49 25.53 -7.42 31.71
N GLU A 50 26.00 -7.64 32.95
CA GLU A 50 26.98 -6.77 33.61
C GLU A 50 28.38 -6.87 33.02
N LYS A 51 28.79 -8.06 32.59
CA LYS A 51 30.08 -8.28 31.91
C LYS A 51 30.10 -7.85 30.46
N LYS A 52 28.99 -7.32 29.93
CA LYS A 52 28.82 -6.95 28.52
C LYS A 52 29.19 -8.11 27.58
N GLU A 53 28.96 -9.35 28.04
CA GLU A 53 29.18 -10.53 27.20
C GLU A 53 28.19 -10.52 26.04
N PRO A 54 28.57 -11.04 24.85
CA PRO A 54 27.62 -11.19 23.76
C PRO A 54 26.46 -12.08 24.20
N TYR A 55 25.24 -11.59 24.05
CA TYR A 55 24.03 -12.37 24.30
C TYR A 55 23.17 -12.40 23.03
N THR A 56 22.58 -13.56 22.76
CA THR A 56 21.49 -13.67 21.79
C THR A 56 20.27 -12.90 22.30
N GLN A 57 19.28 -12.63 21.44
CA GLN A 57 18.07 -11.93 21.86
C GLN A 57 17.42 -12.60 23.09
N ILE A 58 17.44 -11.90 24.23
CA ILE A 58 16.84 -12.36 25.47
C ILE A 58 15.39 -11.89 25.50
N ASN A 59 14.45 -12.84 25.59
CA ASN A 59 13.02 -12.56 25.68
C ASN A 59 12.48 -12.88 27.08
N PHE A 60 11.51 -12.09 27.52
CA PHE A 60 10.82 -12.31 28.78
C PHE A 60 9.33 -11.99 28.65
N TRP A 61 8.55 -12.73 29.43
CA TRP A 61 7.31 -12.22 29.99
C TRP A 61 7.63 -11.32 31.16
N TYR A 62 6.89 -10.23 31.27
CA TYR A 62 7.10 -9.29 32.35
C TYR A 62 5.81 -8.62 32.76
N GLU A 63 5.79 -8.16 34.00
CA GLU A 63 4.70 -7.39 34.56
C GLU A 63 5.15 -5.95 34.80
N THR A 64 4.22 -5.03 34.61
CA THR A 64 4.48 -3.61 34.82
C THR A 64 3.51 -2.97 35.80
N GLU A 65 4.02 -1.94 36.46
CA GLU A 65 3.26 -1.02 37.29
C GLU A 65 3.50 0.42 36.82
N ILE A 66 2.58 1.32 37.17
CA ILE A 66 2.76 2.76 37.00
C ILE A 66 3.22 3.34 38.33
N THR A 67 4.32 4.07 38.33
CA THR A 67 4.85 4.81 39.49
C THR A 67 4.87 6.31 39.20
N PRO A 68 5.15 7.17 40.19
CA PRO A 68 5.39 8.59 39.95
C PRO A 68 6.51 8.88 38.93
N LYS A 69 7.42 7.93 38.71
CA LYS A 69 8.52 8.01 37.73
C LYS A 69 8.14 7.42 36.36
N GLY A 70 6.90 7.01 36.18
CA GLY A 70 6.40 6.35 34.98
C GLY A 70 6.27 4.83 35.10
N LYS A 71 6.05 4.19 33.95
CA LYS A 71 5.83 2.73 33.85
C LYS A 71 7.15 1.97 33.98
N GLN A 72 7.21 1.00 34.90
CA GLN A 72 8.40 0.18 35.12
C GLN A 72 8.06 -1.31 35.25
N VAL A 73 9.04 -2.16 34.98
CA VAL A 73 8.94 -3.61 35.15
C VAL A 73 9.15 -4.00 36.61
N VAL A 74 8.22 -4.78 37.14
CA VAL A 74 8.25 -5.27 38.53
C VAL A 74 8.62 -6.73 38.65
N ASN A 75 8.25 -7.55 37.65
CA ASN A 75 8.50 -8.98 37.60
C ASN A 75 8.92 -9.43 36.20
N PHE A 76 9.67 -10.53 36.16
CA PHE A 76 10.09 -11.24 34.95
C PHE A 76 9.78 -12.73 35.07
N TRP A 77 9.49 -13.37 33.93
CA TRP A 77 9.34 -14.80 33.74
C TRP A 77 9.89 -15.23 32.38
N GLN A 78 10.65 -16.33 32.34
CA GLN A 78 11.18 -16.90 31.09
C GLN A 78 10.12 -17.67 30.28
N ARG A 79 9.09 -18.18 30.96
CA ARG A 79 8.00 -18.97 30.38
C ARG A 79 6.67 -18.49 30.96
N SER A 80 5.63 -18.48 30.14
CA SER A 80 4.24 -18.23 30.46
C SER A 80 3.73 -19.18 31.55
N ALA A 81 4.17 -20.44 31.54
CA ALA A 81 3.83 -21.42 32.58
C ALA A 81 4.28 -21.00 34.00
N ASN A 82 5.24 -20.07 34.11
CA ASN A 82 5.71 -19.54 35.39
C ASN A 82 4.98 -18.26 35.82
N ILE A 83 4.05 -17.75 34.99
CA ILE A 83 3.22 -16.60 35.32
C ILE A 83 2.20 -17.03 36.38
N PRO A 84 2.00 -16.25 37.46
CA PRO A 84 1.08 -16.64 38.51
C PRO A 84 -0.39 -16.63 38.03
N LYS A 85 -1.22 -17.50 38.62
CA LYS A 85 -2.61 -17.74 38.21
C LYS A 85 -3.52 -16.51 38.27
N ASN A 86 -3.20 -15.51 39.07
CA ASN A 86 -3.97 -14.26 39.12
C ASN A 86 -3.91 -13.45 37.82
N HIS A 87 -3.07 -13.82 36.85
CA HIS A 87 -3.04 -13.24 35.51
C HIS A 87 -3.57 -14.18 34.41
N GLU A 88 -4.30 -15.24 34.77
CA GLU A 88 -4.83 -16.21 33.81
C GLU A 88 -5.73 -15.54 32.77
N ASP A 89 -6.61 -14.62 33.18
CA ASP A 89 -7.47 -13.86 32.26
C ASP A 89 -6.68 -12.98 31.29
N GLU A 90 -5.62 -12.31 31.78
CA GLU A 90 -4.73 -11.52 30.93
C GLU A 90 -4.00 -12.41 29.92
N LEU A 91 -3.53 -13.58 30.34
CA LEU A 91 -2.83 -14.52 29.47
C LEU A 91 -3.78 -15.08 28.39
N ASN A 92 -5.02 -15.40 28.76
CA ASN A 92 -6.05 -15.85 27.82
C ASN A 92 -6.39 -14.76 26.80
N ALA A 93 -6.49 -13.49 27.23
CA ALA A 93 -6.68 -12.37 26.31
C ALA A 93 -5.50 -12.22 25.32
N LEU A 94 -4.26 -12.44 25.78
CA LEU A 94 -3.09 -12.41 24.91
C LEU A 94 -3.06 -13.60 23.94
N VAL A 95 -3.53 -14.77 24.35
CA VAL A 95 -3.70 -15.94 23.47
C VAL A 95 -4.65 -15.62 22.31
N GLU A 96 -5.82 -15.04 22.60
CA GLU A 96 -6.76 -14.66 21.54
C GLU A 96 -6.15 -13.59 20.63
N LYS A 97 -5.45 -12.60 21.20
CA LYS A 97 -4.73 -11.60 20.41
C LYS A 97 -3.67 -12.22 19.50
N VAL A 98 -2.93 -13.22 19.95
CA VAL A 98 -1.97 -13.96 19.10
C VAL A 98 -2.69 -14.61 17.91
N LYS A 99 -3.81 -15.28 18.14
CA LYS A 99 -4.60 -15.91 17.07
C LYS A 99 -5.12 -14.87 16.06
N GLU A 100 -5.61 -13.73 16.53
CA GLU A 100 -6.04 -12.62 15.68
C GLU A 100 -4.88 -12.07 14.83
N MET A 101 -3.70 -11.90 15.43
CA MET A 101 -2.52 -11.43 14.70
C MET A 101 -2.08 -12.38 13.58
N TRP A 102 -2.26 -13.69 13.75
CA TRP A 102 -2.03 -14.66 12.68
C TRP A 102 -3.00 -14.50 11.51
N ARG A 103 -4.29 -14.23 11.79
CA ARG A 103 -5.33 -14.03 10.79
C ARG A 103 -5.24 -12.67 10.09
N SER A 104 -4.65 -11.68 10.75
CA SER A 104 -4.44 -10.34 10.19
C SER A 104 -3.36 -10.33 9.10
N ILE A 105 -3.74 -10.50 7.84
CA ILE A 105 -2.81 -10.52 6.70
C ILE A 105 -2.38 -9.14 6.20
N GLU A 106 -3.04 -8.07 6.63
CA GLU A 106 -2.76 -6.68 6.20
C GLU A 106 -1.39 -6.16 6.67
N SER A 107 -0.85 -6.74 7.75
CA SER A 107 0.41 -6.33 8.34
C SER A 107 1.45 -7.45 8.26
N PRO A 108 2.74 -7.09 8.10
CA PRO A 108 3.82 -8.06 8.19
C PRO A 108 3.80 -8.78 9.53
N GLN A 109 4.12 -10.07 9.50
CA GLN A 109 4.17 -10.87 10.71
C GLN A 109 5.32 -10.39 11.62
N PRO A 110 5.05 -10.05 12.89
CA PRO A 110 6.12 -9.69 13.82
C PRO A 110 7.03 -10.88 14.10
N SER A 111 8.34 -10.65 14.12
CA SER A 111 9.34 -11.71 14.33
C SER A 111 9.18 -12.46 15.66
N TRP A 112 8.60 -11.81 16.68
CA TRP A 112 8.33 -12.42 17.98
C TRP A 112 7.09 -13.31 18.00
N LEU A 113 6.16 -13.17 17.03
CA LEU A 113 4.86 -13.84 17.06
C LEU A 113 5.03 -15.36 17.07
N ASN A 114 5.94 -15.90 16.23
CA ASN A 114 6.25 -17.32 16.20
C ASN A 114 6.71 -17.85 17.57
N ILE A 115 7.61 -17.11 18.23
CA ILE A 115 8.18 -17.50 19.52
C ILE A 115 7.06 -17.59 20.57
N VAL A 116 6.25 -16.53 20.68
CA VAL A 116 5.17 -16.47 21.67
C VAL A 116 4.06 -17.47 21.38
N THR A 117 3.75 -17.70 20.11
CA THR A 117 2.73 -18.69 19.72
C THR A 117 3.16 -20.10 20.14
N ILE A 118 4.41 -20.50 19.88
CA ILE A 118 4.91 -21.81 20.32
C ILE A 118 4.86 -21.92 21.83
N GLU A 119 5.19 -20.84 22.52
CA GLU A 119 5.32 -20.81 23.97
C GLU A 119 3.95 -20.85 24.68
N LEU A 120 2.92 -20.21 24.13
CA LEU A 120 1.55 -20.23 24.66
C LEU A 120 0.73 -21.43 24.20
N LEU A 121 0.93 -21.88 22.96
CA LEU A 121 -0.01 -22.77 22.24
C LEU A 121 0.63 -24.05 21.71
N GLY A 122 1.95 -24.17 21.78
CA GLY A 122 2.70 -25.31 21.23
C GLY A 122 2.92 -25.23 19.72
N ASN A 123 3.70 -26.20 19.21
CA ASN A 123 4.09 -26.22 17.81
C ASN A 123 2.94 -26.56 16.86
N ASP A 124 2.07 -27.49 17.25
CA ASP A 124 1.01 -27.98 16.36
C ASP A 124 0.02 -26.87 16.03
N LEU A 125 -0.46 -26.15 17.05
CA LEU A 125 -1.39 -25.05 16.83
C LEU A 125 -0.71 -23.88 16.10
N ARG A 126 0.56 -23.60 16.38
CA ARG A 126 1.35 -22.61 15.62
C ARG A 126 1.42 -22.98 14.14
N ASN A 127 1.68 -24.25 13.82
CA ASN A 127 1.74 -24.73 12.45
C ASN A 127 0.37 -24.59 11.76
N GLY A 128 -0.72 -24.91 12.45
CA GLY A 128 -2.08 -24.71 11.96
C GLY A 128 -2.38 -23.25 11.62
N LEU A 129 -2.08 -22.32 12.54
CA LEU A 129 -2.26 -20.87 12.33
C LEU A 129 -1.42 -20.34 11.17
N ASN A 130 -0.19 -20.84 11.01
CA ASN A 130 0.67 -20.46 9.88
C ASN A 130 0.12 -20.96 8.55
N SER A 131 -0.41 -22.18 8.50
CA SER A 131 -1.07 -22.72 7.31
C SER A 131 -2.33 -21.94 6.95
N GLU A 132 -3.17 -21.61 7.94
CA GLU A 132 -4.35 -20.75 7.77
C GLU A 132 -3.96 -19.37 7.21
N ARG A 133 -2.94 -18.73 7.78
CA ARG A 133 -2.42 -17.45 7.29
C ARG A 133 -1.95 -17.53 5.84
N ASN A 134 -1.18 -18.56 5.49
CA ASN A 134 -0.67 -18.72 4.12
C ASN A 134 -1.79 -18.98 3.12
N PHE A 135 -2.83 -19.73 3.52
CA PHE A 135 -4.02 -19.90 2.72
C PHE A 135 -4.71 -18.56 2.43
N LEU A 136 -4.91 -17.72 3.45
CA LEU A 136 -5.51 -16.39 3.29
C LEU A 136 -4.67 -15.48 2.39
N LEU A 137 -3.34 -15.50 2.53
CA LEU A 137 -2.43 -14.72 1.67
C LEU A 137 -2.53 -15.16 0.21
N ASN A 138 -2.65 -16.46 -0.06
CA ASN A 138 -2.81 -16.97 -1.42
C ASN A 138 -4.16 -16.55 -2.01
N GLN A 139 -5.26 -16.63 -1.25
CA GLN A 139 -6.57 -16.16 -1.72
C GLN A 139 -6.57 -14.68 -2.09
N LEU A 140 -5.93 -13.84 -1.26
CA LEU A 140 -5.80 -12.41 -1.56
C LEU A 140 -5.04 -12.18 -2.87
N LYS A 141 -3.94 -12.91 -3.07
CA LYS A 141 -3.15 -12.81 -4.30
C LYS A 141 -3.94 -13.25 -5.54
N GLU A 142 -4.67 -14.36 -5.45
CA GLU A 142 -5.53 -14.85 -6.53
C GLU A 142 -6.65 -13.84 -6.88
N GLU A 143 -7.22 -13.19 -5.87
CA GLU A 143 -8.21 -12.13 -6.06
C GLU A 143 -7.62 -10.92 -6.79
N GLU A 144 -6.45 -10.43 -6.34
CA GLU A 144 -5.76 -9.31 -6.96
C GLU A 144 -5.40 -9.59 -8.43
N GLU A 145 -4.92 -10.81 -8.71
CA GLU A 145 -4.62 -11.25 -10.07
C GLU A 145 -5.88 -11.32 -10.94
N ARG A 146 -7.00 -11.81 -10.38
CA ARG A 146 -8.29 -11.84 -11.08
C ARG A 146 -8.79 -10.44 -11.40
N GLN A 147 -8.80 -9.53 -10.42
CA GLN A 147 -9.22 -8.14 -10.60
C GLN A 147 -8.36 -7.42 -11.64
N LYS A 148 -7.05 -7.65 -11.63
CA LYS A 148 -6.14 -7.10 -12.64
C LYS A 148 -6.48 -7.63 -14.03
N LYS A 149 -6.75 -8.94 -14.16
CA LYS A 149 -7.11 -9.55 -15.44
C LYS A 149 -8.45 -9.02 -15.96
N GLU A 150 -9.46 -8.89 -15.09
CA GLU A 150 -10.77 -8.31 -15.44
C GLU A 150 -10.64 -6.84 -15.85
N ALA A 151 -9.84 -6.04 -15.15
CA ALA A 151 -9.59 -4.66 -15.51
C ALA A 151 -8.89 -4.52 -16.87
N LEU A 152 -7.91 -5.36 -17.15
CA LEU A 152 -7.24 -5.41 -18.46
C LEU A 152 -8.20 -5.81 -19.58
N GLN A 153 -9.05 -6.82 -19.33
CA GLN A 153 -10.04 -7.26 -20.30
C GLN A 153 -11.04 -6.13 -20.59
N LEU A 154 -11.50 -5.40 -19.57
CA LEU A 154 -12.42 -4.28 -19.75
C LEU A 154 -11.82 -3.15 -20.61
N VAL A 155 -10.52 -2.89 -20.46
CA VAL A 155 -9.80 -1.92 -21.30
C VAL A 155 -9.72 -2.41 -22.74
N GLU A 156 -9.35 -3.68 -22.95
CA GLU A 156 -9.26 -4.27 -24.29
C GLU A 156 -10.63 -4.29 -25.00
N ASP A 157 -11.70 -4.65 -24.29
CA ASP A 157 -13.06 -4.64 -24.82
C ASP A 157 -13.50 -3.22 -25.23
N LYS A 158 -13.08 -2.18 -24.48
CA LYS A 158 -13.34 -0.77 -24.84
C LYS A 158 -12.58 -0.35 -26.09
N ILE A 159 -11.30 -0.71 -26.20
CA ILE A 159 -10.47 -0.42 -27.37
C ILE A 159 -11.06 -1.11 -28.60
N GLN A 160 -11.45 -2.38 -28.46
CA GLN A 160 -12.10 -3.14 -29.53
C GLN A 160 -13.43 -2.52 -29.96
N ARG A 161 -14.23 -2.02 -29.01
CA ARG A 161 -15.47 -1.27 -29.33
C ARG A 161 -15.16 0.00 -30.12
N LEU A 162 -14.13 0.77 -29.73
CA LEU A 162 -13.75 2.00 -30.45
C LEU A 162 -13.27 1.67 -31.87
N HIS A 163 -12.43 0.64 -32.00
CA HIS A 163 -11.94 0.13 -33.28
C HIS A 163 -13.10 -0.20 -34.22
N GLN A 164 -14.06 -1.01 -33.75
CA GLN A 164 -15.21 -1.45 -34.56
C GLN A 164 -16.24 -0.35 -34.83
N ALA A 165 -16.56 0.49 -33.83
CA ALA A 165 -17.61 1.50 -33.95
C ALA A 165 -17.20 2.68 -34.83
N HIS A 166 -15.89 3.02 -34.84
CA HIS A 166 -15.39 4.23 -35.49
C HIS A 166 -14.41 3.96 -36.65
N ASP A 167 -14.17 2.68 -36.98
CA ASP A 167 -13.28 2.25 -38.07
C ASP A 167 -11.89 2.91 -37.92
N LEU A 168 -11.28 2.70 -36.76
CA LEU A 168 -9.97 3.25 -36.38
C LEU A 168 -8.93 2.13 -36.44
N THR A 169 -7.63 2.42 -36.50
CA THR A 169 -6.62 1.37 -36.27
C THR A 169 -6.59 0.96 -34.80
N GLU A 170 -5.87 -0.12 -34.48
CA GLU A 170 -5.68 -0.55 -33.10
C GLU A 170 -4.94 0.53 -32.28
N GLU A 171 -3.90 1.13 -32.85
CA GLU A 171 -3.12 2.21 -32.23
C GLU A 171 -3.96 3.47 -32.04
N GLU A 172 -4.76 3.85 -33.03
CA GLU A 172 -5.67 5.00 -32.92
C GLU A 172 -6.71 4.76 -31.80
N SER A 173 -7.23 3.54 -31.70
CA SER A 173 -8.21 3.16 -30.66
C SER A 173 -7.59 3.18 -29.26
N ARG A 174 -6.34 2.71 -29.11
CA ARG A 174 -5.58 2.75 -27.85
C ARG A 174 -5.32 4.19 -27.42
N GLU A 175 -4.81 5.05 -28.31
CA GLU A 175 -4.57 6.46 -28.01
C GLU A 175 -5.86 7.21 -27.69
N LEU A 176 -6.94 6.90 -28.41
CA LEU A 176 -8.25 7.50 -28.17
C LEU A 176 -8.81 7.12 -26.80
N ASP A 177 -8.75 5.84 -26.39
CA ASP A 177 -9.22 5.44 -25.05
C ASP A 177 -8.39 6.11 -23.93
N GLN A 178 -7.07 6.25 -24.11
CA GLN A 178 -6.21 6.98 -23.18
C GLN A 178 -6.62 8.45 -23.05
N LEU A 179 -6.79 9.14 -24.19
CA LEU A 179 -7.26 10.53 -24.20
C LEU A 179 -8.63 10.65 -23.52
N LEU A 180 -9.60 9.79 -23.86
CA LEU A 180 -10.93 9.82 -23.25
C LEU A 180 -10.87 9.57 -21.74
N SER A 181 -10.05 8.64 -21.28
CA SER A 181 -9.86 8.33 -19.86
C SER A 181 -9.26 9.51 -19.08
N GLU A 182 -8.37 10.28 -19.71
CA GLU A 182 -7.82 11.52 -19.12
C GLU A 182 -8.83 12.67 -19.12
N MET A 183 -9.70 12.75 -20.13
CA MET A 183 -10.65 13.86 -20.27
C MET A 183 -11.94 13.66 -19.47
N ARG A 184 -12.42 12.43 -19.27
CA ARG A 184 -13.67 12.12 -18.55
C ARG A 184 -13.75 12.78 -17.15
N PRO A 185 -12.71 12.71 -16.29
CA PRO A 185 -12.75 13.33 -14.96
C PRO A 185 -12.86 14.86 -14.97
N LEU A 186 -12.53 15.51 -16.10
CA LEU A 186 -12.60 16.96 -16.24
C LEU A 186 -14.03 17.47 -16.46
N ASN A 187 -14.98 16.57 -16.75
CA ASN A 187 -16.42 16.87 -16.88
C ASN A 187 -16.71 18.06 -17.81
N PHE A 188 -16.01 18.12 -18.95
CA PHE A 188 -16.30 19.12 -19.98
C PHE A 188 -17.69 18.92 -20.54
N THR A 189 -18.35 20.02 -20.89
CA THR A 189 -19.70 20.00 -21.49
C THR A 189 -19.70 20.58 -22.92
N HIS A 190 -18.64 21.30 -23.29
CA HIS A 190 -18.51 21.96 -24.58
C HIS A 190 -17.15 21.67 -25.22
N SER A 191 -17.13 21.47 -26.54
CA SER A 191 -15.93 21.12 -27.32
C SER A 191 -14.79 22.14 -27.24
N HIS A 192 -15.10 23.43 -27.08
CA HIS A 192 -14.09 24.47 -26.91
C HIS A 192 -13.26 24.33 -25.62
N GLN A 193 -13.84 23.74 -24.55
CA GLN A 193 -13.12 23.49 -23.30
C GLN A 193 -12.05 22.42 -23.52
N LEU A 194 -12.43 21.34 -24.20
CA LEU A 194 -11.51 20.29 -24.65
C LEU A 194 -10.42 20.86 -25.56
N SER A 195 -10.77 21.64 -26.58
CA SER A 195 -9.79 22.24 -27.50
C SER A 195 -8.78 23.13 -26.76
N LYS A 196 -9.25 23.99 -25.85
CA LYS A 196 -8.38 24.81 -25.00
C LYS A 196 -7.45 23.96 -24.14
N HIS A 197 -7.95 22.84 -23.61
CA HIS A 197 -7.18 21.93 -22.79
C HIS A 197 -6.08 21.22 -23.61
N ILE A 198 -6.42 20.71 -24.80
CA ILE A 198 -5.48 20.10 -25.75
C ILE A 198 -4.31 21.04 -26.03
N VAL A 199 -4.61 22.31 -26.36
CA VAL A 199 -3.57 23.30 -26.67
C VAL A 199 -2.72 23.61 -25.45
N ARG A 200 -3.36 23.90 -24.32
CA ARG A 200 -2.67 24.30 -23.08
C ARG A 200 -1.68 23.23 -22.61
N TYR A 201 -2.08 21.97 -22.68
CA TYR A 201 -1.27 20.83 -22.21
C TYR A 201 -0.55 20.10 -23.34
N LYS A 202 -0.61 20.64 -24.58
CA LYS A 202 0.06 20.09 -25.76
C LYS A 202 -0.23 18.60 -25.96
N LEU A 203 -1.49 18.18 -25.74
CA LEU A 203 -1.86 16.76 -25.72
C LEU A 203 -1.66 16.07 -27.07
N GLY A 204 -1.65 16.80 -28.20
CA GLY A 204 -1.36 16.22 -29.50
C GLY A 204 -0.03 15.44 -29.51
N TYR A 205 1.06 16.00 -28.98
CA TYR A 205 2.35 15.30 -29.02
C TYR A 205 2.39 14.01 -28.19
N LYS A 206 1.41 13.79 -27.30
CA LYS A 206 1.28 12.55 -26.54
C LYS A 206 0.61 11.43 -27.35
N TYR A 207 -0.19 11.79 -28.36
CA TYR A 207 -1.00 10.86 -29.14
C TYR A 207 -0.69 11.01 -30.64
N PRO A 208 0.47 10.52 -31.12
CA PRO A 208 0.96 10.77 -32.47
C PRO A 208 0.18 10.05 -33.59
N ASN A 209 -0.60 9.01 -33.27
CA ASN A 209 -1.43 8.33 -34.25
C ASN A 209 -2.76 9.04 -34.49
N ILE A 210 -3.31 9.71 -33.47
CA ILE A 210 -4.59 10.42 -33.60
C ILE A 210 -4.47 11.94 -33.70
N SER A 211 -3.25 12.49 -33.70
CA SER A 211 -3.03 13.93 -33.81
C SER A 211 -1.86 14.28 -34.74
N GLY A 212 -1.74 15.56 -35.03
CA GLY A 212 -0.75 16.07 -35.98
C GLY A 212 -0.89 17.56 -36.22
N ILE A 213 -0.42 18.00 -37.37
CA ILE A 213 -0.56 19.38 -37.82
C ILE A 213 -1.85 19.50 -38.63
N LEU A 214 -2.80 20.28 -38.11
CA LEU A 214 -4.08 20.54 -38.77
C LEU A 214 -4.05 21.91 -39.45
N ARG A 215 -4.10 21.95 -40.79
CA ARG A 215 -4.15 23.21 -41.54
C ARG A 215 -5.59 23.72 -41.56
N MET A 216 -5.79 24.95 -41.13
CA MET A 216 -7.10 25.59 -40.94
C MET A 216 -7.27 26.77 -41.90
N GLU A 217 -8.50 27.03 -42.34
CA GLU A 217 -8.91 28.20 -43.11
C GLU A 217 -10.04 28.94 -42.39
N GLY A 218 -9.98 30.27 -42.35
CA GLY A 218 -11.05 31.12 -41.86
C GLY A 218 -10.77 32.60 -42.12
N GLU A 219 -11.82 33.36 -42.44
CA GLU A 219 -11.73 34.82 -42.66
C GLU A 219 -10.65 35.23 -43.68
N GLY A 220 -10.49 34.44 -44.75
CA GLY A 220 -9.49 34.69 -45.80
C GLY A 220 -8.04 34.43 -45.40
N ARG A 221 -7.80 33.78 -44.25
CA ARG A 221 -6.48 33.39 -43.77
C ARG A 221 -6.38 31.87 -43.60
N GLU A 222 -5.17 31.38 -43.76
CA GLU A 222 -4.80 30.00 -43.45
C GLU A 222 -3.71 29.97 -42.38
N TRP A 223 -3.78 28.97 -41.49
CA TRP A 223 -2.76 28.75 -40.46
C TRP A 223 -2.67 27.27 -40.08
N ASP A 224 -1.52 26.86 -39.56
CA ASP A 224 -1.31 25.52 -39.04
C ASP A 224 -1.60 25.46 -37.54
N PHE A 225 -2.33 24.43 -37.14
CA PHE A 225 -2.67 24.14 -35.76
C PHE A 225 -1.92 22.87 -35.30
N ASP A 226 -0.80 23.12 -34.64
CA ASP A 226 0.11 22.09 -34.12
C ASP A 226 -0.52 21.34 -32.93
N GLY A 227 -0.56 20.02 -33.00
CA GLY A 227 -1.26 19.15 -32.04
C GLY A 227 -2.77 19.08 -32.24
N GLY A 228 -3.24 19.37 -33.45
CA GLY A 228 -4.62 19.21 -33.87
C GLY A 228 -5.04 17.75 -34.06
N PHE A 229 -6.31 17.47 -33.77
CA PHE A 229 -6.93 16.19 -34.09
C PHE A 229 -7.67 16.30 -35.42
N PRO A 230 -7.57 15.30 -36.32
CA PRO A 230 -8.29 15.33 -37.59
C PRO A 230 -9.81 15.26 -37.35
N PRO A 231 -10.64 15.77 -38.27
CA PRO A 231 -12.08 15.95 -38.04
C PRO A 231 -12.82 14.66 -37.65
N LYS A 232 -12.43 13.51 -38.25
CA LYS A 232 -12.98 12.18 -37.91
C LYS A 232 -12.75 11.88 -36.42
N ILE A 233 -11.51 11.94 -35.96
CA ILE A 233 -11.14 11.69 -34.56
C ILE A 233 -11.79 12.71 -33.62
N TYR A 234 -11.71 14.01 -33.94
CA TYR A 234 -12.28 15.05 -33.09
C TYR A 234 -13.78 14.88 -32.87
N ARG A 235 -14.51 14.47 -33.92
CA ARG A 235 -15.93 14.12 -33.83
C ARG A 235 -16.17 12.94 -32.89
N VAL A 236 -15.37 11.87 -32.99
CA VAL A 236 -15.47 10.71 -32.10
C VAL A 236 -15.24 11.12 -30.65
N ILE A 237 -14.22 11.94 -30.37
CA ILE A 237 -13.95 12.44 -29.02
C ILE A 237 -15.17 13.21 -28.47
N CYS A 238 -15.77 14.08 -29.29
CA CYS A 238 -16.95 14.84 -28.87
C CYS A 238 -18.15 13.93 -28.58
N ILE A 239 -18.37 12.88 -29.38
CA ILE A 239 -19.46 11.90 -29.16
C ILE A 239 -19.23 11.14 -27.86
N GLU A 240 -18.04 10.58 -27.67
CA GLU A 240 -17.69 9.73 -26.52
C GLU A 240 -17.63 10.51 -25.19
N LEU A 241 -17.39 11.83 -25.26
CA LEU A 241 -17.43 12.74 -24.09
C LEU A 241 -18.76 13.49 -23.94
N GLY A 242 -19.73 13.30 -24.85
CA GLY A 242 -21.03 14.00 -24.81
C GLY A 242 -20.92 15.53 -24.96
N LEU A 243 -19.94 16.02 -25.73
CA LEU A 243 -19.67 17.45 -25.87
C LEU A 243 -20.58 18.09 -26.91
N SER A 244 -21.12 19.26 -26.55
CA SER A 244 -21.83 20.13 -27.47
C SER A 244 -20.85 20.99 -28.28
N ASN A 245 -21.17 21.23 -29.56
CA ASN A 245 -20.37 22.06 -30.46
C ASN A 245 -20.90 23.50 -30.52
N LYS A 246 -19.98 24.46 -30.59
CA LYS A 246 -20.26 25.82 -31.05
C LYS A 246 -19.85 25.89 -32.52
N ASN A 247 -20.79 26.22 -33.40
CA ASN A 247 -20.51 26.36 -34.84
C ASN A 247 -19.53 27.52 -35.06
N THR A 248 -18.28 27.21 -35.37
CA THR A 248 -17.29 28.19 -35.82
C THR A 248 -17.23 28.19 -37.35
N LEU A 249 -16.92 29.34 -37.94
CA LEU A 249 -16.77 29.48 -39.40
C LEU A 249 -15.43 28.93 -39.92
N SER A 250 -14.46 28.68 -39.04
CA SER A 250 -13.17 28.09 -39.39
C SER A 250 -13.31 26.62 -39.73
N ARG A 251 -12.68 26.18 -40.83
CA ARG A 251 -12.72 24.78 -41.29
C ARG A 251 -11.32 24.21 -41.49
N PRO A 252 -11.13 22.91 -41.23
CA PRO A 252 -9.89 22.22 -41.55
C PRO A 252 -9.79 21.98 -43.06
N ILE A 253 -8.61 22.25 -43.63
CA ILE A 253 -8.32 22.09 -45.06
C ILE A 253 -7.18 21.10 -45.35
N GLY A 254 -6.42 20.67 -44.33
CA GLY A 254 -5.38 19.66 -44.46
C GLY A 254 -4.97 19.05 -43.11
N PHE A 255 -4.39 17.86 -43.14
CA PHE A 255 -3.91 17.18 -41.93
C PHE A 255 -2.65 16.37 -42.22
N THR A 256 -1.63 16.52 -41.37
CA THR A 256 -0.40 15.72 -41.38
C THR A 256 -0.20 15.06 -40.03
N PRO A 257 -0.32 13.71 -39.91
CA PRO A 257 -0.15 13.00 -38.65
C PRO A 257 1.26 13.16 -38.06
N PHE A 258 1.39 13.23 -36.74
CA PHE A 258 2.72 13.32 -36.10
C PHE A 258 3.56 12.06 -36.26
N ARG A 259 2.96 10.87 -36.28
CA ARG A 259 3.70 9.61 -36.50
C ARG A 259 4.51 9.58 -37.81
N ASN A 260 4.21 10.48 -38.76
CA ASN A 260 4.91 10.58 -40.03
C ASN A 260 6.02 11.66 -40.02
N ILE A 261 6.14 12.41 -38.94
CA ILE A 261 7.03 13.58 -38.79
C ILE A 261 8.06 13.34 -37.68
N ILE A 262 7.63 12.73 -36.58
CA ILE A 262 8.41 12.45 -35.36
C ILE A 262 8.82 10.98 -35.36
#